data_AF-A0A3Q3MW92-F1
#
_entry.id   AF-A0A3Q3MW92-F1
#
_cell.length_a   1.000
_cell.length_b   1.000
_cell.length_c   1.000
_cell.angle_alpha   90.00
_cell.angle_beta   90.00
_cell.angle_gamma   90.00
#
_symmetry.space_group_name_H-M   'P 1'
#
loop_
_entity.id
_entity.type
_entity.pdbx_description
1 polymer ?
#
loop_
_entity_poly.entity_id
_entity_poly.type
_entity_poly.pdbx_seq_one_letter_code
_entity_poly.pdbx_strand_id
1 'polypeptide(L)'
;MKVYGGENVELGIRVWTCGGSIEVVPCSKIAHIERLHKPYMRDLSHAMKRNALRVAEVWMDEYKHNINLAWNLPFENHGIDIGDISERKKLRERLKCKPFKWYLENVYPKLDPWDNLLAYGGMKNLNASMCLDQGPVPGHTPIAYPCHYYGPQVSYLYIGGIKSHKYNDNRCLSDPGNKETEPGLYNCKEALQKGMGIYWDFTQGKELKNRQTKRCLEIIKGKLLIQECSGQRWEIQNIIKAF
;
A
#
# COMPACT_ATOMS: atom_id res chain seq x y z
N MET A 1 -14.90 8.10 17.21
CA MET A 1 -13.74 8.58 16.44
C MET A 1 -13.10 9.73 17.20
N LYS A 2 -11.89 10.16 16.83
CA LYS A 2 -11.21 11.29 17.48
C LYS A 2 -10.72 12.29 16.43
N VAL A 3 -10.90 13.58 16.68
CA VAL A 3 -10.36 14.72 15.93
C VAL A 3 -10.80 14.80 14.46
N TYR A 4 -10.19 14.03 13.55
CA TYR A 4 -10.41 14.14 12.12
C TYR A 4 -10.07 12.83 11.40
N GLY A 5 -10.82 12.54 10.34
CA GLY A 5 -10.53 11.48 9.38
C GLY A 5 -11.23 10.17 9.73
N GLY A 6 -11.77 9.53 8.69
CA GLY A 6 -12.42 8.21 8.75
C GLY A 6 -13.93 8.27 8.94
N GLU A 7 -14.50 9.36 9.47
CA GLU A 7 -15.95 9.49 9.74
C GLU A 7 -16.80 9.49 8.48
N ASN A 8 -16.31 10.13 7.42
CA ASN A 8 -16.95 10.15 6.12
C ASN A 8 -16.97 8.74 5.49
N VAL A 9 -15.87 7.98 5.63
CA VAL A 9 -15.76 6.61 5.13
C VAL A 9 -16.65 5.66 5.94
N GLU A 10 -16.68 5.78 7.27
CA GLU A 10 -17.57 4.99 8.15
C GLU A 10 -19.03 5.20 7.81
N LEU A 11 -19.45 6.46 7.72
CA LEU A 11 -20.82 6.80 7.35
C LEU A 11 -21.14 6.26 5.96
N GLY A 12 -20.20 6.41 5.03
CA GLY A 12 -20.26 5.87 3.67
C GLY A 12 -20.61 4.39 3.64
N ILE A 13 -19.76 3.57 4.24
CA ILE A 13 -19.90 2.12 4.24
C ILE A 13 -21.16 1.72 5.03
N ARG A 14 -21.41 2.34 6.20
CA ARG A 14 -22.59 2.04 7.02
C ARG A 14 -23.89 2.31 6.28
N VAL A 15 -24.05 3.47 5.65
CA VAL A 15 -25.29 3.81 4.93
C VAL A 15 -25.57 2.78 3.84
N TRP A 16 -24.59 2.50 2.98
CA TRP A 16 -24.76 1.55 1.88
C TRP A 16 -25.01 0.11 2.35
N THR A 17 -24.23 -0.37 3.34
CA THR A 17 -24.36 -1.76 3.81
C THR A 17 -25.62 -1.98 4.64
N CYS A 18 -26.17 -0.94 5.26
CA CYS A 18 -27.37 -1.04 6.11
C CYS A 18 -28.66 -0.60 5.40
N GLY A 19 -28.68 -0.53 4.07
CA GLY A 19 -29.90 -0.36 3.27
C GLY A 19 -30.25 1.06 2.84
N GLY A 20 -29.36 2.04 3.05
CA GLY A 20 -29.48 3.38 2.49
C GLY A 20 -28.67 3.56 1.20
N SER A 21 -28.64 4.80 0.71
CA SER A 21 -27.85 5.23 -0.45
C SER A 21 -27.15 6.56 -0.17
N ILE A 22 -26.13 6.87 -0.97
CA ILE A 22 -25.44 8.17 -0.95
C ILE A 22 -25.46 8.74 -2.36
N GLU A 23 -25.89 9.99 -2.48
CA GLU A 23 -26.08 10.66 -3.76
C GLU A 23 -25.35 12.00 -3.79
N VAL A 24 -24.81 12.34 -4.96
CA VAL A 24 -24.29 13.68 -5.25
C VAL A 24 -25.34 14.38 -6.11
N VAL A 25 -25.96 15.43 -5.59
CA VAL A 25 -27.01 16.18 -6.27
C VAL A 25 -26.38 17.34 -7.06
N PRO A 26 -26.26 17.26 -8.40
CA PRO A 26 -25.50 18.24 -9.17
C PRO A 26 -26.10 19.65 -9.12
N CYS A 27 -27.40 19.79 -8.87
CA CYS A 27 -28.10 21.07 -8.77
C CYS A 27 -27.86 21.81 -7.44
N SER A 28 -27.40 21.12 -6.39
CA SER A 28 -27.05 21.74 -5.11
C SER A 28 -25.56 22.05 -5.10
N LYS A 29 -25.20 23.34 -5.01
CA LYS A 29 -23.81 23.80 -5.08
C LYS A 29 -23.40 24.47 -3.77
N ILE A 30 -22.38 23.91 -3.14
CA ILE A 30 -21.72 24.48 -1.95
C ILE A 30 -20.22 24.49 -2.23
N ALA A 31 -19.56 25.64 -2.05
CA ALA A 31 -18.12 25.75 -2.19
C ALA A 31 -17.43 25.46 -0.85
N HIS A 32 -16.36 24.67 -0.89
CA HIS A 32 -15.50 24.39 0.26
C HIS A 32 -14.07 24.88 -0.04
N ILE A 33 -13.50 25.69 0.86
CA ILE A 33 -12.11 26.15 0.73
C ILE A 33 -11.20 25.06 1.27
N GLU A 34 -10.52 24.36 0.36
CA GLU A 34 -9.51 23.37 0.72
C GLU A 34 -8.31 24.04 1.38
N ARG A 35 -7.77 23.39 2.41
CA ARG A 35 -6.60 23.86 3.15
C ARG A 35 -5.49 22.84 3.03
N LEU A 36 -4.26 23.32 2.80
CA LEU A 36 -3.06 22.48 2.75
C LEU A 36 -2.80 21.76 4.09
N HIS A 37 -3.09 22.41 5.21
CA HIS A 37 -2.95 21.82 6.54
C HIS A 37 -4.14 22.19 7.44
N LYS A 38 -4.40 21.37 8.45
CA LYS A 38 -5.43 21.66 9.45
C LYS A 38 -4.84 22.56 10.54
N PRO A 39 -5.48 23.69 10.88
CA PRO A 39 -4.89 24.70 11.77
C PRO A 39 -4.83 24.26 13.24
N TYR A 40 -5.60 23.25 13.63
CA TYR A 40 -5.75 22.82 15.03
C TYR A 40 -4.78 21.71 15.45
N MET A 41 -4.11 21.04 14.50
CA MET A 41 -3.17 19.96 14.81
C MET A 41 -2.21 19.75 13.64
N ARG A 42 -0.90 19.78 13.92
CA ARG A 42 0.15 19.61 12.90
C ARG A 42 0.25 18.17 12.40
N ASP A 43 0.16 17.19 13.31
CA ASP A 43 0.20 15.78 12.97
C ASP A 43 -1.11 15.08 13.35
N LEU A 44 -1.86 14.67 12.33
CA LEU A 44 -3.12 13.94 12.46
C LEU A 44 -2.94 12.43 12.33
N SER A 45 -1.72 11.95 12.08
CA SER A 45 -1.45 10.56 11.68
C SER A 45 -1.99 9.57 12.70
N HIS A 46 -1.78 9.82 13.98
CA HIS A 46 -2.27 8.93 15.04
C HIS A 46 -3.80 8.87 15.08
N ALA A 47 -4.48 10.03 15.02
CA ALA A 47 -5.94 10.09 15.03
C ALA A 47 -6.56 9.44 13.78
N MET A 48 -5.98 9.70 12.60
CA MET A 48 -6.41 9.14 11.33
C MET A 48 -6.23 7.63 11.27
N LYS A 49 -5.05 7.11 11.64
CA LYS A 49 -4.79 5.65 11.72
C LYS A 49 -5.76 4.97 12.67
N ARG A 50 -5.92 5.52 13.88
CA ARG A 50 -6.84 4.99 14.88
C ARG A 50 -8.28 4.95 14.36
N ASN A 51 -8.76 6.03 13.74
CA ASN A 51 -10.12 6.08 13.23
C ASN A 51 -10.32 5.12 12.05
N ALA A 52 -9.38 5.06 11.11
CA ALA A 52 -9.44 4.12 9.98
C ALA A 52 -9.47 2.66 10.44
N LEU A 53 -8.64 2.28 11.42
CA LEU A 53 -8.65 0.93 11.99
C LEU A 53 -9.98 0.60 12.69
N ARG A 54 -10.61 1.57 13.36
CA ARG A 54 -11.97 1.38 13.91
C ARG A 54 -13.01 1.14 12.83
N VAL A 55 -12.91 1.82 11.68
CA VAL A 55 -13.81 1.56 10.55
C VAL A 55 -13.57 0.15 10.03
N ALA A 56 -12.30 -0.23 9.84
CA ALA A 56 -11.91 -1.53 9.33
C ALA A 56 -12.47 -2.68 10.19
N GLU A 57 -12.25 -2.62 11.50
CA GLU A 57 -12.68 -3.66 12.45
C GLU A 57 -14.20 -3.79 12.61
N VAL A 58 -14.97 -2.76 12.23
CA VAL A 58 -16.43 -2.81 12.33
C VAL A 58 -17.06 -3.15 10.98
N TRP A 59 -16.53 -2.64 9.87
CA TRP A 59 -17.24 -2.57 8.59
C TRP A 59 -16.56 -3.26 7.41
N MET A 60 -15.26 -3.62 7.51
CA MET A 60 -14.50 -4.12 6.35
C MET A 60 -14.28 -5.63 6.35
N ASP A 61 -14.77 -6.36 7.35
CA ASP A 61 -14.67 -7.82 7.44
C ASP A 61 -13.23 -8.32 7.23
N GLU A 62 -13.03 -9.32 6.37
CA GLU A 62 -11.70 -9.85 6.00
C GLU A 62 -10.81 -8.80 5.33
N TYR A 63 -11.37 -7.77 4.67
CA TYR A 63 -10.64 -6.71 3.94
C TYR A 63 -10.03 -5.64 4.85
N LYS A 64 -10.19 -5.76 6.17
CA LYS A 64 -9.63 -4.81 7.14
C LYS A 64 -8.12 -4.62 7.02
N HIS A 65 -7.42 -5.66 6.55
CA HIS A 65 -5.98 -5.65 6.30
C HIS A 65 -5.55 -4.57 5.28
N ASN A 66 -6.46 -4.09 4.42
CA ASN A 66 -6.16 -3.01 3.48
C ASN A 66 -5.81 -1.69 4.18
N ILE A 67 -6.33 -1.46 5.39
CA ILE A 67 -5.92 -0.31 6.19
C ILE A 67 -4.49 -0.51 6.73
N ASN A 68 -4.13 -1.73 7.14
CA ASN A 68 -2.76 -2.04 7.56
C ASN A 68 -1.77 -1.85 6.41
N LEU A 69 -2.11 -2.33 5.21
CA LEU A 69 -1.34 -2.13 3.98
C LEU A 69 -1.14 -0.63 3.70
N ALA A 70 -2.23 0.13 3.60
CA ALA A 70 -2.20 1.55 3.24
C ALA A 70 -1.35 2.42 4.18
N TRP A 71 -1.26 2.03 5.46
CA TRP A 71 -0.51 2.76 6.48
C TRP A 71 0.83 2.11 6.85
N ASN A 72 1.25 1.07 6.12
CA ASN A 72 2.44 0.27 6.41
C ASN A 72 2.51 -0.21 7.88
N LEU A 73 1.38 -0.66 8.42
CA LEU A 73 1.27 -1.22 9.76
C LEU A 73 1.32 -2.74 9.67
N PRO A 74 1.97 -3.46 10.59
CA PRO A 74 1.81 -4.90 10.72
C PRO A 74 0.33 -5.31 10.83
N PHE A 75 -0.03 -6.50 10.35
CA PHE A 75 -1.41 -7.01 10.46
C PHE A 75 -1.81 -7.29 11.92
N GLU A 76 -0.84 -7.70 12.73
CA GLU A 76 -1.01 -7.98 14.15
C GLU A 76 -0.04 -7.12 14.97
N ASN A 77 -0.40 -6.84 16.23
CA ASN A 77 0.49 -6.18 17.19
C ASN A 77 1.07 -4.82 16.75
N HIS A 78 0.38 -4.08 15.88
CA HIS A 78 0.80 -2.75 15.42
C HIS A 78 0.73 -1.64 16.50
N GLY A 79 0.34 -1.96 17.75
CA GLY A 79 0.45 -1.06 18.91
C GLY A 79 -0.50 0.13 18.97
N ILE A 80 -1.51 0.21 18.10
CA ILE A 80 -2.46 1.33 18.07
C ILE A 80 -3.72 0.94 18.84
N ASP A 81 -4.00 1.64 19.94
CA ASP A 81 -5.24 1.47 20.69
C ASP A 81 -6.44 2.08 19.95
N ILE A 82 -7.26 1.20 19.38
CA ILE A 82 -8.50 1.58 18.72
C ILE A 82 -9.65 1.80 19.69
N GLY A 83 -9.53 1.45 20.98
CA GLY A 83 -10.57 1.50 22.01
C GLY A 83 -11.79 0.61 21.72
N ASP A 84 -12.79 0.65 22.59
CA ASP A 84 -13.98 -0.19 22.45
C ASP A 84 -14.81 0.15 21.18
N ILE A 85 -15.25 -0.92 20.50
CA ILE A 85 -16.07 -0.91 19.29
C ILE A 85 -17.31 -1.81 19.41
N SER A 86 -17.58 -2.38 20.58
CA SER A 86 -18.64 -3.37 20.82
C SER A 86 -20.02 -2.86 20.41
N GLU A 87 -20.37 -1.63 20.81
CA GLU A 87 -21.67 -1.03 20.46
C GLU A 87 -21.82 -0.79 18.95
N ARG A 88 -20.73 -0.56 18.22
CA ARG A 88 -20.77 -0.41 16.76
C ARG A 88 -20.97 -1.75 16.06
N LYS A 89 -20.33 -2.82 16.55
CA LYS A 89 -20.57 -4.19 16.07
C LYS A 89 -22.02 -4.63 16.32
N LYS A 90 -22.55 -4.42 17.53
CA LYS A 90 -23.96 -4.69 17.86
C LYS A 90 -24.94 -3.90 16.99
N LEU A 91 -24.62 -2.65 16.66
CA LEU A 91 -25.44 -1.85 15.75
C LEU A 91 -25.50 -2.49 14.35
N ARG A 92 -24.35 -2.89 13.81
CA ARG A 92 -24.25 -3.55 12.50
C ARG A 92 -25.09 -4.84 12.46
N GLU A 93 -25.00 -5.64 13.51
CA GLU A 93 -25.79 -6.88 13.68
C GLU A 93 -27.30 -6.58 13.75
N ARG A 94 -27.71 -5.63 14.60
CA ARG A 94 -29.12 -5.25 14.80
C ARG A 94 -29.77 -4.77 13.50
N LEU A 95 -29.04 -3.99 12.71
CA LEU A 95 -29.50 -3.47 11.42
C LEU A 95 -29.39 -4.50 10.28
N LYS A 96 -28.84 -5.69 10.55
CA LYS A 96 -28.63 -6.77 9.56
C LYS A 96 -27.89 -6.25 8.32
N CYS A 97 -26.86 -5.44 8.53
CA CYS A 97 -26.12 -4.83 7.44
C CYS A 97 -25.38 -5.90 6.62
N LYS A 98 -25.27 -5.65 5.32
CA LYS A 98 -24.61 -6.53 4.35
C LYS A 98 -23.10 -6.64 4.62
N PRO A 99 -22.44 -7.74 4.19
CA PRO A 99 -20.99 -7.89 4.29
C PRO A 99 -20.26 -6.87 3.39
N PHE A 100 -19.01 -6.56 3.71
CA PHE A 100 -18.19 -5.62 2.94
C PHE A 100 -17.92 -6.11 1.52
N LYS A 101 -17.81 -7.43 1.32
CA LYS A 101 -17.76 -8.04 -0.02
C LYS A 101 -18.91 -7.57 -0.90
N TRP A 102 -20.14 -7.51 -0.36
CA TRP A 102 -21.29 -6.99 -1.10
C TRP A 102 -21.10 -5.52 -1.49
N TYR A 103 -20.54 -4.69 -0.61
CA TYR A 103 -20.22 -3.29 -0.91
C TYR A 103 -19.22 -3.19 -2.08
N LEU A 104 -18.16 -4.00 -2.07
CA LEU A 104 -17.19 -4.04 -3.16
C LEU A 104 -17.83 -4.50 -4.47
N GLU A 105 -18.72 -5.49 -4.44
CA GLU A 105 -19.33 -6.03 -5.66
C GLU A 105 -20.44 -5.12 -6.24
N ASN A 106 -21.20 -4.41 -5.38
CA ASN A 106 -22.43 -3.74 -5.78
C ASN A 106 -22.35 -2.22 -5.74
N VAL A 107 -21.49 -1.65 -4.88
CA VAL A 107 -21.38 -0.19 -4.69
C VAL A 107 -20.08 0.33 -5.28
N TYR A 108 -18.95 -0.35 -5.05
CA TYR A 108 -17.65 0.11 -5.52
C TYR A 108 -16.81 -0.97 -6.25
N PRO A 109 -17.30 -1.54 -7.36
CA PRO A 109 -16.66 -2.66 -8.08
C PRO A 109 -15.28 -2.34 -8.68
N LYS A 110 -14.97 -1.04 -8.83
CA LYS A 110 -13.68 -0.56 -9.34
C LYS A 110 -12.57 -0.57 -8.29
N LEU A 111 -12.88 -0.73 -7.01
CA LEU A 111 -11.89 -0.81 -5.93
C LEU A 111 -11.20 -2.18 -5.96
N ASP A 112 -9.88 -2.18 -5.85
CA ASP A 112 -9.06 -3.40 -5.77
C ASP A 112 -8.95 -3.84 -4.30
N PRO A 113 -9.29 -5.10 -3.96
CA PRO A 113 -9.19 -5.60 -2.60
C PRO A 113 -7.78 -5.99 -2.16
N TRP A 114 -6.79 -6.09 -3.06
CA TRP A 114 -5.38 -6.43 -2.75
C TRP A 114 -5.14 -7.80 -2.07
N ASP A 115 -5.99 -8.80 -2.34
CA ASP A 115 -5.96 -10.12 -1.67
C ASP A 115 -4.72 -11.00 -1.99
N ASN A 116 -3.91 -10.64 -2.99
CA ASN A 116 -2.84 -11.48 -3.55
C ASN A 116 -1.41 -11.03 -3.18
N LEU A 117 -1.25 -10.30 -2.09
CA LEU A 117 0.06 -9.83 -1.63
C LEU A 117 0.78 -10.87 -0.76
N LEU A 118 2.10 -11.00 -0.96
CA LEU A 118 2.96 -11.89 -0.16
C LEU A 118 3.64 -11.16 1.01
N ALA A 119 4.05 -9.91 0.78
CA ALA A 119 4.69 -9.05 1.76
C ALA A 119 4.55 -7.57 1.36
N TYR A 120 4.79 -6.67 2.30
CA TYR A 120 4.79 -5.23 2.08
C TYR A 120 5.68 -4.45 3.07
N GLY A 121 5.90 -3.18 2.77
CA GLY A 121 6.71 -2.27 3.58
C GLY A 121 8.06 -1.97 2.96
N GLY A 122 8.98 -1.42 3.76
CA GLY A 122 10.32 -1.11 3.28
C GLY A 122 11.13 -2.36 2.94
N MET A 123 11.76 -2.36 1.77
CA MET A 123 12.77 -3.36 1.42
C MET A 123 14.16 -2.82 1.78
N LYS A 124 14.78 -3.43 2.80
CA LYS A 124 16.09 -3.05 3.33
C LYS A 124 17.16 -3.99 2.79
N ASN A 125 18.25 -3.41 2.30
CA ASN A 125 19.48 -4.13 2.05
C ASN A 125 20.31 -4.18 3.34
N LEU A 126 20.61 -5.37 3.84
CA LEU A 126 21.31 -5.57 5.10
C LEU A 126 22.81 -5.23 5.02
N ASN A 127 23.40 -5.37 3.83
CA ASN A 127 24.82 -5.13 3.63
C ASN A 127 25.13 -3.63 3.58
N ALA A 128 24.29 -2.85 2.89
CA ALA A 128 24.44 -1.40 2.77
C ALA A 128 23.71 -0.62 3.89
N SER A 129 22.81 -1.26 4.64
CA SER A 129 21.91 -0.59 5.60
C SER A 129 21.08 0.54 4.98
N MET A 130 20.65 0.34 3.74
CA MET A 130 19.83 1.29 2.96
C MET A 130 18.54 0.61 2.49
N CYS A 131 17.52 1.39 2.18
CA CYS A 131 16.25 0.91 1.69
C CYS A 131 16.05 1.25 0.21
N LEU A 132 15.29 0.37 -0.46
CA LEU A 132 14.76 0.60 -1.79
C LEU A 132 13.72 1.72 -1.75
N ASP A 133 13.87 2.69 -2.64
CA ASP A 133 13.01 3.86 -2.71
C ASP A 133 12.61 4.12 -4.17
N GLN A 134 11.36 4.53 -4.36
CA GLN A 134 10.83 4.92 -5.67
C GLN A 134 11.64 6.07 -6.31
N GLY A 135 12.25 6.94 -5.50
CA GLY A 135 12.96 8.12 -5.96
C GLY A 135 12.01 9.25 -6.41
N PRO A 136 12.56 10.34 -6.98
CA PRO A 136 11.80 11.51 -7.37
C PRO A 136 10.81 11.22 -8.53
N VAL A 137 9.69 11.96 -8.52
CA VAL A 137 8.69 11.96 -9.60
C VAL A 137 8.56 13.40 -10.11
N PRO A 138 8.62 13.67 -11.44
CA PRO A 138 8.72 12.71 -12.54
C PRO A 138 10.09 12.02 -12.63
N GLY A 139 10.10 10.71 -12.89
CA GLY A 139 11.30 9.88 -12.92
C GLY A 139 10.95 8.39 -12.96
N HIS A 140 11.90 7.54 -13.39
CA HIS A 140 11.71 6.08 -13.42
C HIS A 140 12.85 5.26 -12.84
N THR A 141 13.92 5.89 -12.35
CA THR A 141 15.04 5.16 -11.74
C THR A 141 14.80 5.10 -10.22
N PRO A 142 14.58 3.92 -9.63
CA PRO A 142 14.53 3.78 -8.18
C PRO A 142 15.93 4.00 -7.60
N ILE A 143 15.98 4.40 -6.33
CA ILE A 143 17.23 4.73 -5.65
C ILE A 143 17.40 3.89 -4.38
N ALA A 144 18.63 3.82 -3.91
CA ALA A 144 18.92 3.43 -2.55
C ALA A 144 18.90 4.69 -1.68
N TYR A 145 18.16 4.67 -0.57
CA TYR A 145 18.05 5.81 0.35
C TYR A 145 18.07 5.37 1.82
N PRO A 146 18.46 6.22 2.79
CA PRO A 146 18.27 5.92 4.20
C PRO A 146 16.84 5.48 4.51
N CYS A 147 16.71 4.41 5.30
CA CYS A 147 15.42 3.82 5.62
C CYS A 147 14.55 4.76 6.48
N HIS A 148 13.42 5.20 5.94
CA HIS A 148 12.41 5.99 6.63
C HIS A 148 10.99 5.40 6.53
N TYR A 149 10.76 4.40 5.65
CA TYR A 149 9.53 3.60 5.60
C TYR A 149 8.24 4.39 5.32
N TYR A 150 8.38 5.56 4.69
CA TYR A 150 7.25 6.37 4.19
C TYR A 150 6.88 5.96 2.77
N GLY A 151 5.77 6.49 2.26
CA GLY A 151 5.17 6.12 0.97
C GLY A 151 6.14 5.73 -0.16
N PRO A 152 7.20 6.51 -0.47
CA PRO A 152 8.17 6.18 -1.52
C PRO A 152 8.96 4.87 -1.31
N GLN A 153 9.15 4.45 -0.06
CA GLN A 153 9.85 3.21 0.31
C GLN A 153 8.91 2.03 0.57
N VAL A 154 7.59 2.27 0.62
CA VAL A 154 6.64 1.16 0.81
C VAL A 154 6.58 0.37 -0.49
N SER A 155 6.99 -0.89 -0.40
CA SER A 155 6.95 -1.87 -1.47
C SER A 155 5.89 -2.92 -1.17
N TYR A 156 5.34 -3.54 -2.20
CA TYR A 156 4.33 -4.60 -2.16
C TYR A 156 4.72 -5.77 -3.09
N LEU A 157 6.04 -5.98 -3.28
CA LEU A 157 6.66 -6.60 -4.46
C LEU A 157 6.44 -5.83 -5.78
N TYR A 158 5.63 -4.78 -5.74
CA TYR A 158 5.70 -3.57 -6.56
C TYR A 158 6.45 -2.49 -5.78
N ILE A 159 7.15 -1.55 -6.44
CA ILE A 159 7.85 -0.47 -5.72
C ILE A 159 7.02 0.81 -5.79
N GLY A 160 6.79 1.40 -4.61
CA GLY A 160 5.99 2.59 -4.44
C GLY A 160 4.53 2.29 -4.10
N GLY A 161 3.72 3.36 -4.04
CA GLY A 161 2.31 3.26 -3.64
C GLY A 161 1.50 2.36 -4.58
N ILE A 162 0.88 1.32 -4.01
CA ILE A 162 -0.08 0.49 -4.73
C ILE A 162 -1.32 1.31 -5.09
N LYS A 163 -1.78 1.17 -6.33
CA LYS A 163 -2.99 1.83 -6.80
C LYS A 163 -4.22 1.11 -6.27
N SER A 164 -5.22 1.88 -5.84
CA SER A 164 -6.44 1.36 -5.20
C SER A 164 -7.53 0.94 -6.19
N HIS A 165 -7.41 1.27 -7.47
CA HIS A 165 -8.41 0.93 -8.48
C HIS A 165 -7.89 -0.10 -9.47
N LYS A 166 -8.76 -1.04 -9.85
CA LYS A 166 -8.45 -2.14 -10.79
C LYS A 166 -8.01 -1.68 -12.19
N TYR A 167 -8.37 -0.46 -12.59
CA TYR A 167 -8.00 0.11 -13.89
C TYR A 167 -6.66 0.85 -13.88
N ASN A 168 -6.07 1.07 -12.70
CA ASN A 168 -4.77 1.70 -12.59
C ASN A 168 -3.66 0.66 -12.68
N ASP A 169 -2.54 1.04 -13.28
CA ASP A 169 -1.35 0.20 -13.32
C ASP A 169 -0.34 0.63 -12.26
N ASN A 170 0.21 -0.36 -11.56
CA ASN A 170 1.34 -0.18 -10.67
C ASN A 170 2.64 -0.05 -11.47
N ARG A 171 3.70 0.43 -10.81
CA ARG A 171 5.05 0.44 -11.36
C ARG A 171 5.82 -0.78 -10.86
N CYS A 172 6.47 -1.47 -11.78
CA CYS A 172 7.24 -2.67 -11.51
C CYS A 172 8.73 -2.37 -11.59
N LEU A 173 9.49 -2.92 -10.65
CA LEU A 173 10.94 -3.01 -10.77
C LEU A 173 11.28 -3.87 -11.98
N SER A 174 12.00 -3.29 -12.93
CA SER A 174 12.36 -3.94 -14.18
C SER A 174 13.86 -4.10 -14.30
N ASP A 175 14.26 -5.25 -14.80
CA ASP A 175 15.57 -5.46 -15.39
C ASP A 175 15.43 -5.42 -16.93
N PRO A 176 15.77 -4.31 -17.61
CA PRO A 176 15.66 -4.22 -19.07
C PRO A 176 16.65 -5.11 -19.83
N GLY A 177 17.60 -5.79 -19.16
CA GLY A 177 18.50 -6.78 -19.78
C GLY A 177 19.58 -6.20 -20.72
N ASN A 178 19.42 -4.95 -21.16
CA ASN A 178 20.40 -4.22 -21.94
C ASN A 178 21.52 -3.70 -21.03
N LYS A 179 22.61 -3.17 -21.60
CA LYS A 179 23.82 -2.68 -20.90
C LYS A 179 23.59 -1.59 -19.82
N GLU A 180 22.36 -1.28 -19.48
CA GLU A 180 21.97 -0.44 -18.37
C GLU A 180 22.11 -1.23 -17.06
N THR A 181 23.05 -0.80 -16.23
CA THR A 181 23.27 -1.32 -14.87
C THR A 181 22.27 -0.72 -13.87
N GLU A 182 21.41 0.21 -14.29
CA GLU A 182 20.42 0.85 -13.44
C GLU A 182 19.06 0.14 -13.57
N PRO A 183 18.36 -0.12 -12.45
CA PRO A 183 16.99 -0.61 -12.49
C PRO A 183 16.02 0.46 -13.01
N GLY A 184 14.89 0.01 -13.55
CA GLY A 184 13.78 0.88 -13.94
C GLY A 184 12.49 0.60 -13.17
N LEU A 185 11.61 1.61 -13.11
CA LEU A 185 10.23 1.54 -12.65
C LEU A 185 9.29 1.88 -13.79
N TYR A 186 8.77 0.88 -14.47
CA TYR A 186 7.83 1.07 -15.58
C TYR A 186 6.44 0.57 -15.22
N ASN A 187 5.43 1.00 -15.99
CA ASN A 187 4.11 0.41 -15.92
C ASN A 187 4.22 -1.12 -16.05
N CYS A 188 3.66 -1.88 -15.11
CA CYS A 188 3.82 -3.32 -15.07
C CYS A 188 3.32 -4.04 -16.33
N LYS A 189 2.21 -3.59 -16.93
CA LYS A 189 1.67 -4.20 -18.16
C LYS A 189 2.58 -3.93 -19.35
N GLU A 190 3.04 -2.70 -19.49
CA GLU A 190 3.96 -2.31 -20.55
C GLU A 190 5.31 -3.02 -20.43
N ALA A 191 5.87 -3.08 -19.21
CA ALA A 191 7.14 -3.75 -18.93
C ALA A 191 7.07 -5.25 -19.20
N LEU A 192 5.93 -5.89 -18.88
CA LEU A 192 5.68 -7.28 -19.21
C LEU A 192 5.63 -7.50 -20.73
N GLN A 193 4.91 -6.66 -21.47
CA GLN A 193 4.83 -6.73 -22.93
C GLN A 193 6.18 -6.52 -23.62
N LYS A 194 7.02 -5.65 -23.05
CA LYS A 194 8.38 -5.35 -23.56
C LYS A 194 9.45 -6.33 -23.04
N GLY A 195 9.09 -7.31 -22.22
CA GLY A 195 10.03 -8.31 -21.70
C GLY A 195 11.10 -7.75 -20.75
N MET A 196 10.80 -6.69 -20.00
CA MET A 196 11.78 -5.98 -19.14
C MET A 196 12.02 -6.67 -17.78
N GLY A 197 12.01 -7.99 -17.70
CA GLY A 197 12.39 -8.73 -16.48
C GLY A 197 11.72 -8.23 -15.20
N ILE A 198 10.40 -8.30 -15.08
CA ILE A 198 9.68 -7.76 -13.91
C ILE A 198 9.52 -8.75 -12.74
N TYR A 199 9.94 -10.00 -12.93
CA TYR A 199 9.77 -11.04 -11.92
C TYR A 199 11.07 -11.28 -11.16
N TRP A 200 10.98 -11.19 -9.84
CA TRP A 200 12.12 -11.32 -8.92
C TRP A 200 11.89 -12.47 -7.95
N ASP A 201 12.88 -13.35 -7.82
CA ASP A 201 12.98 -14.33 -6.76
C ASP A 201 13.51 -13.65 -5.49
N PHE A 202 12.81 -13.86 -4.39
CA PHE A 202 13.11 -13.25 -3.12
C PHE A 202 12.70 -14.17 -1.96
N THR A 203 13.59 -14.28 -0.98
CA THR A 203 13.36 -14.91 0.32
C THR A 203 14.05 -14.04 1.36
N GLN A 204 13.49 -13.96 2.58
CA GLN A 204 14.06 -13.12 3.64
C GLN A 204 15.53 -13.42 3.90
N GLY A 205 16.36 -12.36 3.96
CA GLY A 205 17.79 -12.47 4.22
C GLY A 205 18.60 -13.08 3.07
N LYS A 206 18.02 -13.20 1.87
CA LYS A 206 18.68 -13.67 0.64
C LYS A 206 18.75 -12.56 -0.40
N GLU A 207 19.36 -12.89 -1.53
CA GLU A 207 19.47 -12.01 -2.69
C GLU A 207 18.10 -11.73 -3.31
N LEU A 208 17.94 -10.54 -3.90
CA LEU A 208 16.79 -10.22 -4.72
C LEU A 208 17.18 -10.41 -6.19
N LYS A 209 16.81 -11.56 -6.76
CA LYS A 209 17.34 -12.06 -8.03
C LYS A 209 16.30 -12.02 -9.14
N ASN A 210 16.63 -11.45 -10.29
CA ASN A 210 15.76 -11.44 -11.45
C ASN A 210 15.60 -12.85 -12.05
N ARG A 211 14.35 -13.28 -12.30
CA ARG A 211 14.08 -14.63 -12.84
C ARG A 211 14.61 -14.83 -14.25
N GLN A 212 14.57 -13.79 -15.08
CA GLN A 212 14.93 -13.88 -16.50
C GLN A 212 16.43 -13.71 -16.71
N THR A 213 17.01 -12.61 -16.23
CA THR A 213 18.42 -12.28 -16.47
C THR A 213 19.37 -12.98 -15.51
N LYS A 214 18.86 -13.56 -14.41
CA LYS A 214 19.64 -14.17 -13.32
C LYS A 214 20.60 -13.19 -12.60
N ARG A 215 20.43 -11.89 -12.82
CA ARG A 215 21.15 -10.82 -12.12
C ARG A 215 20.46 -10.44 -10.82
N CYS A 216 21.18 -9.79 -9.91
CA CYS A 216 20.64 -9.37 -8.62
C CYS A 216 20.53 -7.85 -8.52
N LEU A 217 19.56 -7.39 -7.73
CA LEU A 217 19.47 -6.01 -7.29
C LEU A 217 20.47 -5.78 -6.13
N GLU A 218 21.38 -4.85 -6.32
CA GLU A 218 22.56 -4.65 -5.48
C GLU A 218 22.72 -3.16 -5.17
N ILE A 219 23.36 -2.84 -4.05
CA ILE A 219 23.73 -1.48 -3.69
C ILE A 219 25.25 -1.35 -3.70
N ILE A 220 25.77 -0.51 -4.60
CA ILE A 220 27.21 -0.25 -4.75
C ILE A 220 27.47 1.24 -4.62
N LYS A 221 28.33 1.62 -3.65
CA LYS A 221 28.65 3.03 -3.35
C LYS A 221 27.38 3.90 -3.19
N GLY A 222 26.35 3.36 -2.55
CA GLY A 222 25.08 4.03 -2.30
C GLY A 222 24.14 4.15 -3.51
N LYS A 223 24.48 3.52 -4.65
CA LYS A 223 23.62 3.46 -5.84
C LYS A 223 23.00 2.09 -6.00
N LEU A 224 21.74 2.07 -6.41
CA LEU A 224 21.02 0.85 -6.73
C LEU A 224 21.38 0.41 -8.15
N LEU A 225 21.85 -0.82 -8.31
CA LEU A 225 22.30 -1.38 -9.59
C LEU A 225 21.80 -2.81 -9.78
N ILE A 226 21.77 -3.25 -11.03
CA ILE A 226 21.52 -4.64 -11.41
C ILE A 226 22.81 -5.21 -12.00
N GLN A 227 23.35 -6.25 -11.37
CA GLN A 227 24.62 -6.87 -11.77
C GLN A 227 24.67 -8.36 -11.38
N GLU A 228 25.82 -9.01 -11.60
CA GLU A 228 26.05 -10.35 -11.05
C GLU A 228 25.88 -10.37 -9.53
N CYS A 229 25.27 -11.44 -9.04
CA CYS A 229 24.91 -11.58 -7.64
C CYS A 229 26.15 -11.65 -6.76
N SER A 230 26.27 -10.72 -5.80
CA SER A 230 27.41 -10.63 -4.89
C SER A 230 27.12 -11.22 -3.50
N GLY A 231 25.92 -11.75 -3.28
CA GLY A 231 25.47 -12.22 -1.97
C GLY A 231 24.82 -11.14 -1.10
N GLN A 232 24.45 -9.96 -1.64
CA GLN A 232 23.75 -8.95 -0.84
C GLN A 232 22.37 -9.46 -0.41
N ARG A 233 22.04 -9.19 0.85
CA ARG A 233 20.86 -9.72 1.50
C ARG A 233 19.80 -8.64 1.65
N TRP A 234 18.56 -8.99 1.33
CA TRP A 234 17.41 -8.10 1.43
C TRP A 234 16.40 -8.63 2.44
N GLU A 235 15.72 -7.72 3.12
CA GLU A 235 14.59 -8.01 4.00
C GLU A 235 13.42 -7.05 3.70
N ILE A 236 12.19 -7.51 3.88
CA ILE A 236 10.99 -6.67 3.81
C ILE A 236 10.24 -6.69 5.14
N GLN A 237 9.76 -5.52 5.58
CA GLN A 237 9.23 -5.31 6.93
C GLN A 237 8.09 -6.24 7.35
N ASN A 238 7.07 -6.40 6.50
CA ASN A 238 5.84 -7.10 6.87
C ASN A 238 5.59 -8.28 5.93
N ILE A 239 5.57 -9.49 6.48
CA ILE A 239 5.30 -10.73 5.74
C ILE A 239 3.83 -11.10 5.94
N ILE A 240 3.12 -11.36 4.84
CA ILE A 240 1.71 -11.81 4.87
C ILE A 240 1.65 -13.34 4.80
N LYS A 241 2.42 -13.93 3.87
CA LYS A 241 2.54 -15.38 3.69
C LYS A 241 4.03 -15.73 3.71
N ALA A 242 4.41 -16.82 4.36
CA ALA A 242 5.79 -17.29 4.33
C ALA A 242 6.17 -17.73 2.90
N PHE A 243 7.37 -17.33 2.44
CA PHE A 243 7.95 -17.68 1.14
C PHE A 243 9.48 -17.69 1.22
#